data_AF-A0A511VCX4-F1
#
_entry.id   AF-A0A511VCX4-F1
#
_cell.length_a   1.000
_cell.length_b   1.000
_cell.length_c   1.000
_cell.angle_alpha   90.00
_cell.angle_beta   90.00
_cell.angle_gamma   90.00
#
_symmetry.space_group_name_H-M   'P 1'
#
loop_
_entity.id
_entity.type
_entity.pdbx_description
1 polymer ?
#
loop_
_entity_poly.entity_id
_entity_poly.type
_entity_poly.pdbx_seq_one_letter_code
_entity_poly.pdbx_strand_id
1 'polypeptide(L)'
;MNVNGRLVEAAVVRVLFTVTLTVAIFDETTGTELCRFPVIVRFDDEFVLCVPEPLGRENILCRITAIDCTPTLNVLLGDMIELEVTICKEIQVEAEVKLEVLAKFCQPRPIIPLPPERGFECPPFNFPPQCPDLFPVPNCDCQAVVNTLVTGATVDILGVPEVGTVQLIADICPNCNPGASTFSFTFFDTTPLPTTTPVPVPEPDIPGDQSFTLRPVSISPPTCLVQDIAGIVGALTATVTGTAVRTFTATGLQEQVSYTLTLVENPVPGLPDAFILTLTDTSGVTIFSATVALVPDAELTIQDCVTFPDVLNPPTIP
;
A
#
# COMPACT_ATOMS: atom_id res chain seq x y z
N MET A 1 -12.12 25.86 -22.63
CA MET A 1 -10.95 26.24 -21.79
C MET A 1 -9.81 25.26 -22.02
N ASN A 2 -8.54 25.67 -21.92
CA ASN A 2 -7.41 24.74 -22.00
C ASN A 2 -7.13 24.16 -20.60
N VAL A 3 -7.31 22.85 -20.43
CA VAL A 3 -7.00 22.12 -19.19
C VAL A 3 -5.98 21.04 -19.55
N ASN A 4 -4.76 21.13 -19.00
CA ASN A 4 -3.65 20.20 -19.26
C ASN A 4 -3.30 20.01 -20.75
N GLY A 5 -3.35 21.08 -21.55
CA GLY A 5 -3.01 21.03 -22.97
C GLY A 5 -4.14 20.54 -23.88
N ARG A 6 -5.31 20.21 -23.32
CA ARG A 6 -6.50 19.80 -24.07
C ARG A 6 -7.56 20.89 -24.01
N LEU A 7 -8.13 21.22 -25.17
CA LEU A 7 -9.32 22.07 -25.24
C LEU A 7 -10.51 21.26 -24.71
N VAL A 8 -11.11 21.75 -23.63
CA VAL A 8 -12.32 21.18 -23.01
C VAL A 8 -13.45 22.18 -23.20
N GLU A 9 -14.62 21.67 -23.59
CA GLU A 9 -15.86 22.45 -23.64
C GLU A 9 -16.29 22.82 -22.22
N ALA A 10 -16.48 24.11 -21.99
CA ALA A 10 -16.93 24.64 -20.73
C ALA A 10 -18.18 25.49 -20.98
N ALA A 11 -19.19 25.30 -20.15
CA ALA A 11 -20.42 26.06 -20.19
C ALA A 11 -20.33 27.22 -19.17
N VAL A 12 -20.85 28.38 -19.56
CA VAL A 12 -21.14 29.46 -18.60
C VAL A 12 -22.55 29.23 -18.08
N VAL A 13 -22.66 28.96 -16.79
CA VAL A 13 -23.92 28.63 -16.13
C VAL A 13 -24.26 29.75 -15.16
N ARG A 14 -25.39 30.41 -15.43
CA ARG A 14 -25.94 31.45 -14.56
C ARG A 14 -26.88 30.82 -13.55
N VAL A 15 -26.61 31.04 -12.27
CA VAL A 15 -27.37 30.47 -11.16
C VAL A 15 -27.89 31.59 -10.29
N LEU A 16 -29.21 31.56 -10.03
CA LEU A 16 -29.87 32.49 -9.13
C LEU A 16 -30.11 31.80 -7.79
N PHE A 17 -29.25 32.07 -6.79
CA PHE A 17 -29.46 31.62 -5.43
C PHE A 17 -30.42 32.57 -4.72
N THR A 18 -31.53 32.03 -4.19
CA THR A 18 -32.51 32.80 -3.42
C THR A 18 -32.53 32.31 -1.98
N VAL A 19 -32.33 33.24 -1.04
CA VAL A 19 -32.38 32.97 0.40
C VAL A 19 -33.47 33.83 1.04
N THR A 20 -34.22 33.23 1.96
CA THR A 20 -35.16 33.97 2.82
C THR A 20 -34.54 34.11 4.19
N LEU A 21 -34.20 35.33 4.57
CA LEU A 21 -33.69 35.69 5.90
C LEU A 21 -34.86 36.11 6.78
N THR A 22 -34.78 35.82 8.07
CA THR A 22 -35.74 36.35 9.06
C THR A 22 -35.07 37.42 9.88
N VAL A 23 -35.50 38.67 9.72
CA VAL A 23 -35.00 39.80 10.51
C VAL A 23 -35.92 39.97 11.71
N ALA A 24 -35.34 40.00 12.91
CA ALA A 24 -36.05 40.28 14.15
C ALA A 24 -35.35 41.45 14.85
N ILE A 25 -36.13 42.44 15.28
CA ILE A 25 -35.66 43.62 15.99
C ILE A 25 -36.04 43.48 17.45
N PHE A 26 -35.09 43.71 18.35
CA PHE A 26 -35.28 43.61 19.80
C PHE A 26 -35.03 44.96 20.46
N ASP A 27 -35.78 45.25 21.51
CA ASP A 27 -35.48 46.35 22.42
C ASP A 27 -34.25 45.98 23.25
N GLU A 28 -33.18 46.77 23.16
CA GLU A 28 -31.90 46.48 23.83
C GLU A 28 -32.02 46.48 25.36
N THR A 29 -32.93 47.27 25.93
CA THR A 29 -33.07 47.43 27.39
C THR A 29 -33.89 46.29 27.99
N THR A 30 -34.93 45.83 27.30
CA THR A 30 -35.87 44.82 27.80
C THR A 30 -35.66 43.43 27.21
N GLY A 31 -34.93 43.32 26.10
CA GLY A 31 -34.78 42.09 25.31
C GLY A 31 -36.05 41.67 24.56
N THR A 32 -37.09 42.50 24.56
CA THR A 32 -38.39 42.17 23.95
C THR A 32 -38.32 42.30 22.43
N GLU A 33 -38.83 41.30 21.70
CA GLU A 33 -39.00 41.40 20.24
C GLU A 33 -40.01 42.49 19.90
N LEU A 34 -39.59 43.48 19.13
CA LEU A 34 -40.43 44.58 18.66
C LEU A 34 -41.15 44.21 17.37
N CYS A 35 -40.44 43.58 16.43
CA CYS A 35 -41.01 43.11 15.18
C CYS A 35 -40.14 42.04 14.53
N ARG A 36 -40.77 41.29 13.61
CA ARG A 36 -40.14 40.24 12.81
C ARG A 36 -40.74 40.21 11.42
N PHE A 37 -39.88 40.14 10.42
CA PHE A 37 -40.32 40.06 9.04
C PHE A 37 -39.30 39.30 8.17
N PRO A 38 -39.77 38.60 7.11
CA PRO A 38 -38.87 37.93 6.17
C PRO A 38 -38.30 38.94 5.17
N VAL A 39 -37.02 38.75 4.80
CA VAL A 39 -36.33 39.48 3.75
C VAL A 39 -35.79 38.47 2.74
N ILE A 40 -36.05 38.70 1.46
CA ILE A 40 -35.56 37.83 0.39
C ILE A 40 -34.31 38.46 -0.21
N VAL A 41 -33.20 37.72 -0.19
CA VAL A 41 -31.94 38.10 -0.82
C VAL A 41 -31.68 37.18 -2.01
N ARG A 42 -31.21 37.76 -3.11
CA ARG A 42 -30.89 37.02 -4.33
C ARG A 42 -29.46 37.29 -4.74
N PHE A 43 -28.74 36.22 -5.04
CA PHE A 43 -27.40 36.25 -5.60
C PHE A 43 -27.49 35.71 -7.02
N ASP A 44 -27.09 36.53 -7.98
CA ASP A 44 -27.13 36.23 -9.39
C ASP A 44 -25.69 36.12 -9.89
N ASP A 45 -25.22 34.88 -10.01
CA ASP A 45 -23.81 34.58 -10.28
C ASP A 45 -23.66 33.76 -11.55
N GLU A 46 -22.50 33.91 -12.18
CA GLU A 46 -22.11 33.12 -13.34
C GLU A 46 -20.89 32.25 -12.99
N PHE A 47 -20.99 30.95 -13.30
CA PHE A 47 -19.94 29.97 -13.06
C PHE A 47 -19.50 29.35 -14.37
N VAL A 48 -18.20 29.09 -14.49
CA VAL A 48 -17.64 28.31 -15.61
C VAL A 48 -17.56 26.86 -15.17
N LEU A 49 -18.39 26.00 -15.75
CA LEU A 49 -18.48 24.57 -15.42
C LEU A 49 -18.08 23.70 -16.61
N CYS A 50 -17.47 22.56 -16.32
CA CYS A 50 -17.25 21.52 -17.33
C CYS A 50 -18.54 20.72 -17.48
N VAL A 51 -19.30 20.99 -18.54
CA VAL A 51 -20.56 20.32 -18.86
C VAL A 51 -20.47 19.83 -20.30
N PRO A 52 -19.74 18.73 -20.56
CA PRO A 52 -19.61 18.17 -21.90
C PRO A 52 -20.94 17.58 -22.37
N GLU A 53 -21.22 17.60 -23.67
CA GLU A 53 -22.35 16.84 -24.23
C GLU A 53 -22.22 15.34 -23.86
N PRO A 54 -23.34 14.66 -23.51
CA PRO A 54 -24.73 15.11 -23.55
C PRO A 54 -25.22 15.76 -22.24
N LEU A 55 -24.33 16.09 -21.30
CA LEU A 55 -24.73 16.63 -20.00
C LEU A 55 -25.37 18.01 -20.18
N GLY A 56 -26.43 18.24 -19.42
CA GLY A 56 -27.22 19.45 -19.48
C GLY A 56 -27.50 20.04 -18.10
N ARG A 57 -28.53 20.87 -18.04
CA ARG A 57 -28.99 21.52 -16.81
C ARG A 57 -29.35 20.51 -15.72
N GLU A 58 -29.92 19.38 -16.11
CA GLU A 58 -30.36 18.28 -15.25
C GLU A 58 -29.21 17.63 -14.47
N ASN A 59 -27.98 17.78 -14.95
CA ASN A 59 -26.78 17.26 -14.30
C ASN A 59 -26.17 18.24 -13.29
N ILE A 60 -26.67 19.47 -13.23
CA ILE A 60 -26.10 20.52 -12.37
C ILE A 60 -26.91 20.59 -11.08
N LEU A 61 -26.28 20.19 -9.98
CA LEU A 61 -26.81 20.29 -8.63
C LEU A 61 -26.23 21.52 -7.95
N CYS A 62 -27.11 22.43 -7.55
CA CYS A 62 -26.75 23.63 -6.79
C CYS A 62 -27.37 23.55 -5.40
N ARG A 63 -26.55 23.74 -4.37
CA ARG A 63 -27.00 23.73 -2.97
C ARG A 63 -26.39 24.91 -2.21
N ILE A 64 -27.18 25.50 -1.32
CA ILE A 64 -26.68 26.43 -0.30
C ILE A 64 -26.36 25.58 0.93
N THR A 65 -25.09 25.52 1.32
CA THR A 65 -24.63 24.66 2.41
C THR A 65 -24.61 25.38 3.76
N ALA A 66 -24.45 26.70 3.75
CA ALA A 66 -24.48 27.52 4.95
C ALA A 66 -24.85 28.98 4.61
N ILE A 67 -25.43 29.69 5.57
CA ILE A 67 -25.83 31.10 5.46
C ILE A 67 -25.39 31.78 6.75
N ASP A 68 -24.71 32.91 6.62
CA ASP A 68 -24.41 33.83 7.71
C ASP A 68 -24.97 35.22 7.38
N CYS A 69 -25.47 35.88 8.41
CA CYS A 69 -26.10 37.19 8.27
C CYS A 69 -25.83 38.02 9.51
N THR A 70 -25.12 39.13 9.34
CA THR A 70 -24.75 40.03 10.43
C THR A 70 -25.21 41.46 10.09
N PRO A 71 -25.83 42.20 11.04
CA PRO A 71 -26.06 43.61 10.82
C PRO A 71 -24.72 44.36 10.85
N THR A 72 -24.45 45.20 9.86
CA THR A 72 -23.20 46.01 9.83
C THR A 72 -23.23 47.13 10.86
N LEU A 73 -24.42 47.57 11.27
CA LEU A 73 -24.64 48.60 12.29
C LEU A 73 -25.75 48.19 13.26
N ASN A 74 -25.56 48.51 14.54
CA ASN A 74 -26.57 48.31 15.60
C ASN A 74 -27.57 49.47 15.70
N VAL A 75 -27.55 50.40 14.73
CA VAL A 75 -28.41 51.59 14.72
C VAL A 75 -29.11 51.65 13.38
N LEU A 76 -30.41 51.99 13.41
CA LEU A 76 -31.18 52.21 12.19
C LEU A 76 -30.62 53.43 11.44
N LEU A 77 -30.30 53.25 10.16
CA LEU A 77 -29.94 54.34 9.25
C LEU A 77 -31.24 54.94 8.70
N GLY A 78 -31.93 55.72 9.52
CA GLY A 78 -33.31 56.15 9.23
C GLY A 78 -34.28 54.97 9.37
N ASP A 79 -34.99 54.64 8.29
CA ASP A 79 -35.92 53.48 8.24
C ASP A 79 -35.27 52.22 7.62
N MET A 80 -33.94 52.19 7.51
CA MET A 80 -33.18 51.11 6.86
C MET A 80 -32.21 50.42 7.81
N ILE A 81 -32.04 49.11 7.60
CA ILE A 81 -31.04 48.27 8.26
C ILE A 81 -30.11 47.74 7.18
N GLU A 82 -28.82 47.91 7.37
CA GLU A 82 -27.81 47.31 6.50
C GLU A 82 -27.39 45.94 7.07
N LEU A 83 -27.43 44.92 6.21
CA LEU A 83 -27.11 43.54 6.54
C LEU A 83 -25.98 43.07 5.63
N GLU A 84 -24.94 42.48 6.21
CA GLU A 84 -23.95 41.69 5.50
C GLU A 84 -24.43 40.24 5.47
N VAL A 85 -24.58 39.68 4.27
CA VAL A 85 -25.12 38.34 4.07
C VAL A 85 -24.10 37.53 3.28
N THR A 86 -23.58 36.48 3.90
CA THR A 86 -22.62 35.56 3.32
C THR A 86 -23.25 34.20 3.14
N ILE A 87 -23.11 33.60 1.95
CA ILE A 87 -23.67 32.27 1.68
C ILE A 87 -22.61 31.33 1.11
N CYS A 88 -22.60 30.10 1.60
CA CYS A 88 -21.78 29.02 1.08
C CYS A 88 -22.56 28.27 0.00
N LYS A 89 -21.99 28.25 -1.21
CA LYS A 89 -22.58 27.65 -2.40
C LYS A 89 -21.80 26.41 -2.77
N GLU A 90 -22.50 25.33 -3.08
CA GLU A 90 -21.95 24.10 -3.62
C GLU A 90 -22.59 23.85 -4.98
N ILE A 91 -21.76 23.69 -6.00
CA ILE A 91 -22.18 23.47 -7.38
C ILE A 91 -21.47 22.22 -7.87
N GLN A 92 -22.24 21.20 -8.20
CA GLN A 92 -21.74 19.89 -8.64
C GLN A 92 -22.36 19.54 -9.99
N VAL A 93 -21.55 18.91 -10.84
CA VAL A 93 -22.02 18.31 -12.08
C VAL A 93 -21.96 16.80 -11.90
N GLU A 94 -23.12 16.15 -11.83
CA GLU A 94 -23.23 14.70 -11.64
C GLU A 94 -23.62 14.00 -12.93
N ALA A 95 -22.93 12.90 -13.24
CA ALA A 95 -23.22 12.05 -14.36
C ALA A 95 -22.99 10.59 -13.99
N GLU A 96 -23.90 9.71 -14.39
CA GLU A 96 -23.67 8.27 -14.30
C GLU A 96 -22.66 7.87 -15.38
N VAL A 97 -21.51 7.37 -14.96
CA VAL A 97 -20.44 6.95 -15.85
C VAL A 97 -20.07 5.49 -15.60
N LYS A 98 -19.88 4.74 -16.69
CA LYS A 98 -19.20 3.45 -16.62
C LYS A 98 -17.70 3.73 -16.66
N LEU A 99 -17.06 3.69 -15.51
CA LEU A 99 -15.64 3.90 -15.37
C LEU A 99 -14.89 2.62 -15.73
N GLU A 100 -14.16 2.67 -16.86
CA GLU A 100 -13.08 1.74 -17.13
C GLU A 100 -11.77 2.45 -16.74
N VAL A 101 -11.25 2.11 -15.57
CA VAL A 101 -10.06 2.77 -15.03
C VAL A 101 -8.84 1.96 -15.49
N LEU A 102 -8.13 2.46 -16.50
CA LEU A 102 -6.72 2.09 -16.66
C LEU A 102 -6.01 2.66 -15.45
N ALA A 103 -5.51 1.80 -14.55
CA ALA A 103 -4.83 2.18 -13.32
C ALA A 103 -3.52 2.93 -13.64
N LYS A 104 -3.64 4.20 -14.04
CA LYS A 104 -2.54 5.12 -14.22
C LYS A 104 -2.71 6.24 -13.22
N PHE A 105 -1.69 6.42 -12.41
CA PHE A 105 -1.69 7.35 -11.30
C PHE A 105 -1.83 8.79 -11.78
N CYS A 106 -2.85 9.49 -11.29
CA CYS A 106 -2.92 10.95 -11.35
C CYS A 106 -2.53 11.48 -9.97
N GLN A 107 -1.53 12.35 -9.92
CA GLN A 107 -1.22 13.06 -8.68
C GLN A 107 -2.41 13.93 -8.26
N PRO A 108 -2.70 14.05 -6.95
CA PRO A 108 -3.68 15.01 -6.46
C PRO A 108 -3.39 16.39 -7.03
N ARG A 109 -4.43 17.09 -7.47
CA ARG A 109 -4.27 18.45 -7.98
C ARG A 109 -3.61 19.30 -6.89
N PRO A 110 -2.63 20.16 -7.22
CA PRO A 110 -2.06 21.10 -6.26
C PRO A 110 -3.16 21.93 -5.59
N ILE A 111 -3.01 22.14 -4.28
CA ILE A 111 -3.89 23.02 -3.49
C ILE A 111 -3.87 24.39 -4.14
N ILE A 112 -5.03 24.90 -4.55
CA ILE A 112 -5.17 26.30 -4.96
C ILE A 112 -5.12 27.12 -3.67
N PRO A 113 -4.13 28.01 -3.48
CA PRO A 113 -4.12 28.86 -2.31
C PRO A 113 -5.31 29.82 -2.40
N LEU A 114 -6.24 29.72 -1.46
CA LEU A 114 -7.21 30.77 -1.19
C LEU A 114 -6.53 31.81 -0.27
N PRO A 115 -6.74 33.12 -0.48
CA PRO A 115 -6.31 34.13 0.48
C PRO A 115 -6.97 33.88 1.85
N PRO A 116 -6.32 34.24 2.97
CA PRO A 116 -6.91 34.05 4.28
C PRO A 116 -8.12 34.99 4.45
N GLU A 117 -9.32 34.42 4.36
CA GLU A 117 -10.55 35.14 4.66
C GLU A 117 -10.71 35.23 6.18
N ARG A 118 -10.70 36.44 6.72
CA ARG A 118 -11.16 36.70 8.08
C ARG A 118 -12.68 36.83 8.02
N GLY A 119 -13.41 35.77 8.37
CA GLY A 119 -14.86 35.75 8.33
C GLY A 119 -15.41 34.32 8.27
N PHE A 120 -16.72 34.19 8.36
CA PHE A 120 -17.49 32.94 8.29
C PHE A 120 -16.90 31.91 7.31
N GLU A 121 -16.40 30.79 7.84
CA GLU A 121 -15.83 29.71 7.05
C GLU A 121 -16.91 28.70 6.64
N CYS A 122 -16.95 28.38 5.34
CA CYS A 122 -17.83 27.33 4.85
C CYS A 122 -17.44 25.97 5.46
N PRO A 123 -18.40 25.08 5.71
CA PRO A 123 -18.12 23.74 6.21
C PRO A 123 -17.04 23.04 5.36
N PRO A 124 -16.11 22.31 5.98
CA PRO A 124 -15.04 21.64 5.25
C PRO A 124 -15.63 20.66 4.25
N PHE A 125 -15.03 20.61 3.05
CA PHE A 125 -15.37 19.60 2.06
C PHE A 125 -15.02 18.21 2.60
N ASN A 126 -15.98 17.29 2.61
CA ASN A 126 -15.71 15.90 2.97
C ASN A 126 -15.39 15.11 1.70
N PHE A 127 -14.15 14.67 1.56
CA PHE A 127 -13.80 13.75 0.48
C PHE A 127 -14.53 12.42 0.70
N PRO A 128 -14.99 11.75 -0.39
CA PRO A 128 -15.50 10.40 -0.27
C PRO A 128 -14.48 9.51 0.44
N PRO A 129 -14.91 8.59 1.32
CA PRO A 129 -14.00 7.63 1.90
C PRO A 129 -13.30 6.86 0.78
N GLN A 130 -11.97 6.79 0.86
CA GLN A 130 -11.18 5.88 0.03
C GLN A 130 -11.74 4.46 0.23
N CYS A 131 -11.81 3.67 -0.85
CA CYS A 131 -12.36 2.32 -0.82
C CYS A 131 -11.21 1.30 -0.82
N PRO A 132 -10.59 1.00 0.35
CA PRO A 132 -9.38 0.17 0.44
C PRO A 132 -9.57 -1.26 -0.07
N ASP A 133 -10.79 -1.81 -0.01
CA ASP A 133 -11.09 -3.14 -0.55
C ASP A 133 -11.03 -3.18 -2.09
N LEU A 134 -11.15 -2.02 -2.74
CA LEU A 134 -11.03 -1.87 -4.19
C LEU A 134 -9.66 -1.31 -4.60
N PHE A 135 -9.09 -0.42 -3.78
CA PHE A 135 -7.83 0.24 -4.08
C PHE A 135 -7.14 0.86 -2.85
N PRO A 136 -5.80 0.70 -2.70
CA PRO A 136 -4.96 -0.18 -3.50
C PRO A 136 -5.22 -1.66 -3.19
N VAL A 137 -5.20 -2.49 -4.22
CA VAL A 137 -5.29 -3.95 -4.07
C VAL A 137 -4.10 -4.42 -3.21
N PRO A 138 -4.24 -5.44 -2.35
CA PRO A 138 -3.13 -6.03 -1.63
C PRO A 138 -1.99 -6.38 -2.60
N ASN A 139 -0.83 -5.79 -2.37
CA ASN A 139 0.37 -5.92 -3.18
C ASN A 139 1.53 -6.32 -2.26
N CYS A 140 2.47 -7.12 -2.76
CA CYS A 140 3.72 -7.32 -2.04
C CYS A 140 4.73 -6.22 -2.36
N ASP A 141 5.75 -6.15 -1.53
CA ASP A 141 6.93 -5.29 -1.72
C ASP A 141 7.78 -5.78 -2.90
N CYS A 142 7.85 -7.09 -3.11
CA CYS A 142 8.59 -7.68 -4.22
C CYS A 142 8.09 -9.08 -4.57
N GLN A 143 8.58 -9.59 -5.69
CA GLN A 143 8.38 -10.95 -6.14
C GLN A 143 9.72 -11.64 -6.33
N ALA A 144 9.75 -12.96 -6.14
CA ALA A 144 10.94 -13.74 -6.38
C ALA A 144 10.61 -15.11 -6.95
N VAL A 145 11.45 -15.58 -7.86
CA VAL A 145 11.37 -16.92 -8.45
C VAL A 145 12.68 -17.63 -8.21
N VAL A 146 12.62 -18.86 -7.70
CA VAL A 146 13.79 -19.69 -7.46
C VAL A 146 13.54 -21.10 -7.96
N ASN A 147 14.52 -21.67 -8.66
CA ASN A 147 14.54 -23.09 -9.00
C ASN A 147 15.99 -23.56 -9.06
N THR A 148 16.53 -23.95 -7.91
CA THR A 148 17.94 -24.31 -7.80
C THR A 148 18.14 -25.66 -7.10
N LEU A 149 19.23 -26.33 -7.48
CA LEU A 149 19.73 -27.55 -6.89
C LEU A 149 21.24 -27.41 -6.68
N VAL A 150 21.68 -27.35 -5.42
CA VAL A 150 23.09 -27.17 -5.06
C VAL A 150 23.60 -28.40 -4.34
N THR A 151 24.58 -29.07 -4.93
CA THR A 151 25.26 -30.24 -4.35
C THR A 151 26.45 -29.80 -3.50
N GLY A 152 26.72 -30.52 -2.41
CA GLY A 152 27.86 -30.21 -1.53
C GLY A 152 27.66 -28.93 -0.71
N ALA A 153 26.41 -28.56 -0.46
CA ALA A 153 26.07 -27.44 0.40
C ALA A 153 26.36 -27.80 1.86
N THR A 154 27.06 -26.91 2.56
CA THR A 154 27.23 -26.99 4.02
C THR A 154 25.99 -26.41 4.69
N VAL A 155 25.39 -27.19 5.59
CA VAL A 155 24.26 -26.79 6.43
C VAL A 155 24.65 -26.98 7.89
N ASP A 156 23.90 -26.37 8.80
CA ASP A 156 24.03 -26.61 10.24
C ASP A 156 22.75 -27.30 10.71
N ILE A 157 22.92 -28.43 11.40
CA ILE A 157 21.83 -29.16 12.04
C ILE A 157 22.13 -29.18 13.53
N LEU A 158 21.31 -28.52 14.35
CA LEU A 158 21.51 -28.48 15.81
C LEU A 158 22.93 -28.03 16.25
N GLY A 159 23.58 -27.12 15.51
CA GLY A 159 24.93 -26.64 15.79
C GLY A 159 26.05 -27.53 15.23
N VAL A 160 25.69 -28.53 14.42
CA VAL A 160 26.62 -29.47 13.79
C VAL A 160 26.67 -29.20 12.28
N PRO A 161 27.86 -28.91 11.71
CA PRO A 161 27.99 -28.70 10.28
C PRO A 161 27.86 -30.04 9.53
N GLU A 162 26.98 -30.07 8.54
CA GLU A 162 26.68 -31.24 7.71
C GLU A 162 26.83 -30.87 6.22
N VAL A 163 27.08 -31.87 5.37
CA VAL A 163 27.21 -31.65 3.93
C VAL A 163 26.18 -32.47 3.17
N GLY A 164 25.43 -31.80 2.30
CA GLY A 164 24.37 -32.44 1.53
C GLY A 164 24.07 -31.77 0.20
N THR A 165 22.96 -32.20 -0.41
CA THR A 165 22.38 -31.55 -1.57
C THR A 165 21.12 -30.83 -1.14
N VAL A 166 20.99 -29.55 -1.51
CA VAL A 166 19.81 -28.73 -1.23
C VAL A 166 19.06 -28.43 -2.52
N GLN A 167 17.74 -28.46 -2.46
CA GLN A 167 16.86 -28.02 -3.53
C GLN A 167 15.90 -26.97 -2.98
N LEU A 168 15.78 -25.85 -3.69
CA LEU A 168 14.80 -24.80 -3.39
C LEU A 168 14.03 -24.48 -4.66
N ILE A 169 12.71 -24.62 -4.57
CA ILE A 169 11.76 -24.20 -5.61
C ILE A 169 10.80 -23.22 -4.95
N ALA A 170 10.72 -21.99 -5.46
CA ALA A 170 9.89 -20.95 -4.88
C ALA A 170 9.30 -20.04 -5.95
N ASP A 171 8.02 -19.71 -5.77
CA ASP A 171 7.33 -18.60 -6.43
C ASP A 171 6.77 -17.73 -5.32
N ILE A 172 7.50 -16.69 -4.92
CA ILE A 172 7.11 -15.79 -3.83
C ILE A 172 6.45 -14.57 -4.44
N CYS A 173 5.20 -14.35 -4.03
CA CYS A 173 4.34 -13.28 -4.47
C CYS A 173 4.30 -13.08 -6.00
N PRO A 174 3.93 -14.13 -6.77
CA PRO A 174 3.98 -14.07 -8.23
C PRO A 174 3.05 -12.99 -8.75
N ASN A 175 3.55 -12.16 -9.68
CA ASN A 175 2.85 -10.97 -10.19
C ASN A 175 2.45 -10.00 -9.07
N CYS A 176 3.26 -9.93 -8.02
CA CYS A 176 3.05 -9.10 -6.84
C CYS A 176 1.73 -9.38 -6.09
N ASN A 177 1.15 -10.57 -6.27
CA ASN A 177 -0.07 -10.99 -5.56
C ASN A 177 0.27 -11.80 -4.27
N PRO A 178 -0.04 -11.27 -3.07
CA PRO A 178 0.32 -11.92 -1.79
C PRO A 178 -0.37 -13.27 -1.57
N GLY A 179 -1.49 -13.55 -2.24
CA GLY A 179 -2.26 -14.78 -2.04
C GLY A 179 -1.70 -16.02 -2.75
N ALA A 180 -0.65 -15.88 -3.57
CA ALA A 180 -0.18 -16.93 -4.46
C ALA A 180 1.25 -17.43 -4.16
N SER A 181 1.87 -16.97 -3.07
CA SER A 181 3.21 -17.40 -2.68
C SER A 181 3.28 -18.90 -2.39
N THR A 182 4.31 -19.57 -2.88
CA THR A 182 4.62 -20.97 -2.58
C THR A 182 6.14 -21.18 -2.54
N PHE A 183 6.59 -22.15 -1.74
CA PHE A 183 7.93 -22.73 -1.93
C PHE A 183 7.97 -24.16 -1.41
N SER A 184 9.03 -24.88 -1.79
CA SER A 184 9.39 -26.18 -1.26
C SER A 184 10.91 -26.22 -1.12
N PHE A 185 11.37 -26.74 0.00
CA PHE A 185 12.80 -26.96 0.25
C PHE A 185 13.05 -28.43 0.55
N THR A 186 14.15 -28.97 0.02
CA THR A 186 14.57 -30.35 0.28
C THR A 186 16.04 -30.35 0.63
N PHE A 187 16.41 -31.06 1.69
CA PHE A 187 17.78 -31.39 2.02
C PHE A 187 17.98 -32.90 1.88
N PHE A 188 19.00 -33.29 1.12
CA PHE A 188 19.47 -34.65 0.99
C PHE A 188 20.82 -34.76 1.69
N ASP A 189 20.86 -35.51 2.77
CA ASP A 189 22.08 -35.80 3.49
C ASP A 189 22.98 -36.70 2.62
N THR A 190 24.23 -36.28 2.44
CA THR A 190 25.22 -37.04 1.67
C THR A 190 26.34 -37.59 2.52
N THR A 191 26.28 -37.40 3.84
CA THR A 191 27.25 -38.00 4.73
C THR A 191 27.15 -39.53 4.63
N PRO A 192 28.29 -40.22 4.41
CA PRO A 192 28.27 -41.67 4.29
C PRO A 192 27.85 -42.27 5.64
N LEU A 193 26.83 -43.13 5.62
CA LEU A 193 26.45 -43.97 6.77
C LEU A 193 27.73 -44.57 7.39
N PRO A 194 27.94 -44.50 8.72
CA PRO A 194 29.16 -45.02 9.33
C PRO A 194 29.34 -46.47 8.94
N THR A 195 30.31 -46.72 8.05
CA THR A 195 30.70 -48.07 7.67
C THR A 195 31.17 -48.79 8.94
N THR A 196 30.89 -50.09 9.04
CA THR A 196 31.20 -50.95 10.20
C THR A 196 32.70 -51.06 10.54
N THR A 197 33.54 -50.24 9.92
CA THR A 197 34.96 -50.09 10.19
C THR A 197 35.17 -48.90 11.13
N PRO A 198 35.82 -49.07 12.29
CA PRO A 198 36.10 -47.98 13.20
C PRO A 198 37.17 -47.08 12.59
N VAL A 199 36.75 -46.08 11.82
CA VAL A 199 37.62 -44.97 11.45
C VAL A 199 37.52 -43.95 12.59
N PRO A 200 38.64 -43.57 13.23
CA PRO A 200 38.65 -42.55 14.25
C PRO A 200 38.60 -41.17 13.56
N VAL A 201 37.42 -40.74 13.14
CA VAL A 201 37.17 -39.32 12.85
C VAL A 201 36.43 -38.74 14.05
N PRO A 202 37.06 -37.84 14.83
CA PRO A 202 36.37 -37.07 15.85
C PRO A 202 35.93 -35.75 15.22
N GLU A 203 34.80 -35.77 14.51
CA GLU A 203 34.02 -34.56 14.23
C GLU A 203 32.60 -34.81 14.75
N PRO A 204 31.89 -33.77 15.20
CA PRO A 204 30.49 -33.93 15.51
C PRO A 204 29.80 -34.18 14.17
N ASP A 205 29.43 -35.41 13.87
CA ASP A 205 28.47 -35.75 12.83
C ASP A 205 27.20 -36.23 13.54
N ILE A 206 26.04 -35.90 12.99
CA ILE A 206 24.78 -36.43 13.49
C ILE A 206 24.60 -37.85 12.92
N PRO A 207 24.45 -38.90 13.76
CA PRO A 207 24.29 -40.24 13.25
C PRO A 207 23.00 -40.42 12.43
N GLY A 208 23.14 -40.95 11.22
CA GLY A 208 22.03 -41.41 10.37
C GLY A 208 21.51 -40.35 9.40
N ASP A 209 20.70 -40.77 8.44
CA ASP A 209 20.18 -39.93 7.35
C ASP A 209 19.30 -38.79 7.87
N GLN A 210 19.79 -37.54 7.75
CA GLN A 210 19.08 -36.32 8.12
C GLN A 210 18.25 -35.72 6.98
N SER A 211 18.04 -36.45 5.87
CA SER A 211 17.28 -35.94 4.73
C SER A 211 15.83 -35.59 5.10
N PHE A 212 15.35 -34.44 4.61
CA PHE A 212 13.96 -34.01 4.81
C PHE A 212 13.43 -33.15 3.67
N THR A 213 12.10 -33.06 3.61
CA THR A 213 11.37 -32.09 2.80
C THR A 213 10.63 -31.10 3.70
N LEU A 214 10.58 -29.84 3.29
CA LEU A 214 9.93 -28.75 4.01
C LEU A 214 8.84 -28.14 3.13
N ARG A 215 7.62 -28.07 3.66
CA ARG A 215 6.47 -27.46 3.00
C ARG A 215 5.87 -26.36 3.88
N PRO A 216 5.78 -25.11 3.40
CA PRO A 216 5.17 -24.03 4.16
C PRO A 216 3.67 -24.26 4.36
N VAL A 217 3.19 -23.92 5.55
CA VAL A 217 1.77 -23.84 5.92
C VAL A 217 1.27 -22.40 5.79
N SER A 218 2.13 -21.43 6.10
CA SER A 218 1.87 -20.00 5.97
C SER A 218 3.11 -19.30 5.46
N ILE A 219 2.95 -18.27 4.62
CA ILE A 219 4.03 -17.44 4.11
C ILE A 219 3.64 -15.97 4.35
N SER A 220 4.49 -15.22 5.05
CA SER A 220 4.31 -13.77 5.20
C SER A 220 4.49 -13.07 3.83
N PRO A 221 3.91 -11.88 3.63
CA PRO A 221 4.34 -11.02 2.54
C PRO A 221 5.87 -10.84 2.56
N PRO A 222 6.55 -10.84 1.41
CA PRO A 222 7.98 -10.63 1.34
C PRO A 222 8.31 -9.18 1.68
N THR A 223 9.40 -8.99 2.42
CA THR A 223 10.03 -7.68 2.62
C THR A 223 11.28 -7.58 1.77
N CYS A 224 11.41 -6.53 0.97
CA CYS A 224 12.55 -6.31 0.10
C CYS A 224 13.47 -5.18 0.55
N LEU A 225 14.76 -5.45 0.54
CA LEU A 225 15.79 -4.52 0.97
C LEU A 225 17.04 -4.69 0.11
N VAL A 226 17.72 -3.58 -0.16
CA VAL A 226 19.08 -3.59 -0.68
C VAL A 226 20.04 -3.58 0.50
N GLN A 227 20.87 -4.60 0.63
CA GLN A 227 21.81 -4.74 1.75
C GLN A 227 23.02 -5.61 1.40
N ASP A 228 24.08 -5.48 2.20
CA ASP A 228 25.24 -6.36 2.12
C ASP A 228 24.96 -7.63 2.93
N ILE A 229 24.88 -8.79 2.27
CA ILE A 229 24.54 -10.07 2.91
C ILE A 229 25.17 -11.25 2.16
N ALA A 230 25.47 -12.34 2.87
CA ALA A 230 26.06 -13.55 2.29
C ALA A 230 27.36 -13.31 1.48
N GLY A 231 28.11 -12.24 1.79
CA GLY A 231 29.32 -11.84 1.06
C GLY A 231 29.05 -11.08 -0.25
N ILE A 232 27.79 -10.78 -0.56
CA ILE A 232 27.36 -10.00 -1.72
C ILE A 232 27.08 -8.56 -1.26
N VAL A 233 27.67 -7.58 -1.96
CA VAL A 233 27.52 -6.15 -1.65
C VAL A 233 26.37 -5.57 -2.48
N GLY A 234 25.46 -4.84 -1.84
CA GLY A 234 24.31 -4.22 -2.51
C GLY A 234 23.30 -5.21 -3.08
N ALA A 235 23.16 -6.39 -2.46
CA ALA A 235 22.22 -7.40 -2.90
C ALA A 235 20.77 -6.96 -2.72
N LEU A 236 19.93 -7.24 -3.70
CA LEU A 236 18.48 -7.17 -3.52
C LEU A 236 18.06 -8.43 -2.76
N THR A 237 17.33 -8.28 -1.67
CA THR A 237 16.93 -9.41 -0.82
C THR A 237 15.43 -9.48 -0.69
N ALA A 238 14.86 -10.69 -0.70
CA ALA A 238 13.45 -10.94 -0.42
C ALA A 238 13.34 -11.89 0.78
N THR A 239 12.80 -11.42 1.90
CA THR A 239 12.67 -12.22 3.12
C THR A 239 11.21 -12.55 3.39
N VAL A 240 10.92 -13.83 3.61
CA VAL A 240 9.62 -14.34 4.06
C VAL A 240 9.77 -15.17 5.33
N THR A 241 8.75 -15.14 6.16
CA THR A 241 8.67 -15.91 7.41
C THR A 241 7.37 -16.69 7.48
N GLY A 242 7.32 -17.71 8.33
CA GLY A 242 6.08 -18.44 8.55
C GLY A 242 6.27 -19.73 9.31
N THR A 243 5.28 -20.61 9.15
CA THR A 243 5.30 -21.97 9.70
C THR A 243 5.32 -22.97 8.56
N ALA A 244 5.96 -24.11 8.79
CA ALA A 244 6.10 -25.17 7.81
C ALA A 244 5.99 -26.53 8.49
N VAL A 245 5.74 -27.57 7.68
CA VAL A 245 5.88 -28.96 8.08
C VAL A 245 7.15 -29.50 7.45
N ARG A 246 8.07 -29.95 8.32
CA ARG A 246 9.25 -30.72 7.92
C ARG A 246 8.91 -32.21 7.99
N THR A 247 9.17 -32.95 6.91
CA THR A 247 8.97 -34.40 6.83
C THR A 247 10.32 -35.08 6.58
N PHE A 248 10.80 -35.87 7.54
CA PHE A 248 12.03 -36.64 7.39
C PHE A 248 11.84 -37.80 6.40
N THR A 249 12.76 -37.94 5.45
CA THR A 249 12.65 -38.90 4.35
C THR A 249 12.79 -40.34 4.84
N ALA A 250 13.70 -40.60 5.79
CA ALA A 250 13.97 -41.94 6.30
C ALA A 250 12.85 -42.51 7.18
N THR A 251 12.21 -41.67 8.00
CA THR A 251 11.24 -42.10 9.01
C THR A 251 9.80 -41.74 8.67
N GLY A 252 9.58 -40.77 7.79
CA GLY A 252 8.27 -40.16 7.54
C GLY A 252 7.77 -39.30 8.70
N LEU A 253 8.59 -39.07 9.74
CA LEU A 253 8.22 -38.23 10.88
C LEU A 253 7.97 -36.79 10.40
N GLN A 254 6.85 -36.22 10.83
CA GLN A 254 6.48 -34.84 10.55
C GLN A 254 6.59 -33.98 11.80
N GLU A 255 7.16 -32.80 11.62
CA GLU A 255 7.32 -31.80 12.67
C GLU A 255 6.90 -30.43 12.16
N GLN A 256 6.20 -29.69 13.01
CA GLN A 256 5.88 -28.30 12.74
C GLN A 256 7.04 -27.42 13.20
N VAL A 257 7.49 -26.55 12.31
CA VAL A 257 8.62 -25.65 12.53
C VAL A 257 8.26 -24.24 12.12
N SER A 258 8.93 -23.25 12.70
CA SER A 258 8.94 -21.89 12.17
C SER A 258 10.12 -21.75 11.22
N TYR A 259 10.00 -20.89 10.21
CA TYR A 259 11.08 -20.65 9.26
C TYR A 259 11.26 -19.16 8.93
N THR A 260 12.50 -18.83 8.56
CA THR A 260 12.86 -17.59 7.85
C THR A 260 13.60 -18.00 6.59
N LEU A 261 13.12 -17.56 5.42
CA LEU A 261 13.77 -17.73 4.13
C LEU A 261 14.13 -16.35 3.59
N THR A 262 15.41 -16.13 3.33
CA THR A 262 15.94 -14.92 2.69
C THR A 262 16.56 -15.31 1.36
N LEU A 263 15.99 -14.80 0.28
CA LEU A 263 16.55 -14.87 -1.06
C LEU A 263 17.45 -13.65 -1.28
N VAL A 264 18.56 -13.83 -1.98
CA VAL A 264 19.60 -12.81 -2.17
C VAL A 264 20.02 -12.83 -3.63
N GLU A 265 19.66 -11.79 -4.37
CA GLU A 265 20.04 -11.61 -5.77
C GLU A 265 21.27 -10.69 -5.87
N ASN A 266 22.25 -11.14 -6.64
CA ASN A 266 23.47 -10.40 -6.89
C ASN A 266 23.19 -9.23 -7.85
N PRO A 267 23.58 -7.99 -7.50
CA PRO A 267 23.33 -6.86 -8.40
C PRO A 267 24.24 -6.89 -9.64
N VAL A 268 25.26 -7.75 -9.67
CA VAL A 268 26.19 -7.90 -10.79
C VAL A 268 25.78 -9.11 -11.63
N PRO A 269 25.28 -8.91 -12.86
CA PRO A 269 24.80 -10.00 -13.71
C PRO A 269 25.85 -11.08 -13.95
N GLY A 270 25.43 -12.34 -13.83
CA GLY A 270 26.27 -13.51 -14.06
C GLY A 270 27.17 -13.90 -12.89
N LEU A 271 27.10 -13.19 -11.76
CA LEU A 271 27.66 -13.66 -10.49
C LEU A 271 26.61 -14.50 -9.75
N PRO A 272 27.04 -15.46 -8.92
CA PRO A 272 26.11 -16.30 -8.20
C PRO A 272 25.30 -15.50 -7.17
N ASP A 273 24.07 -15.96 -7.01
CA ASP A 273 23.11 -15.56 -5.99
C ASP A 273 23.25 -16.39 -4.73
N ALA A 274 22.46 -16.04 -3.71
CA ALA A 274 22.39 -16.78 -2.48
C ALA A 274 20.97 -16.97 -1.95
N PHE A 275 20.79 -17.96 -1.08
CA PHE A 275 19.66 -18.00 -0.17
C PHE A 275 20.09 -18.45 1.22
N ILE A 276 19.31 -18.03 2.21
CA ILE A 276 19.48 -18.38 3.61
C ILE A 276 18.14 -18.94 4.10
N LEU A 277 18.15 -20.17 4.61
CA LEU A 277 16.99 -20.78 5.25
C LEU A 277 17.34 -21.13 6.69
N THR A 278 16.55 -20.66 7.63
CA THR A 278 16.67 -20.99 9.06
C THR A 278 15.36 -21.61 9.55
N LEU A 279 15.44 -22.77 10.21
CA LEU A 279 14.31 -23.42 10.86
C LEU A 279 14.48 -23.35 12.37
N THR A 280 13.41 -23.00 13.08
CA THR A 280 13.36 -22.98 14.54
C THR A 280 12.25 -23.88 15.07
N ASP A 281 12.49 -24.48 16.23
CA ASP A 281 11.48 -25.24 16.96
C ASP A 281 10.43 -24.32 17.61
N THR A 282 9.47 -24.91 18.34
CA THR A 282 8.44 -24.17 19.08
C THR A 282 8.98 -23.31 20.22
N SER A 283 10.23 -23.53 20.63
CA SER A 283 10.93 -22.77 21.66
C SER A 283 11.78 -21.63 21.07
N GLY A 284 11.83 -21.50 19.74
CA GLY A 284 12.64 -20.52 19.02
C GLY A 284 14.11 -20.92 18.85
N VAL A 285 14.49 -22.16 19.14
CA VAL A 285 15.85 -22.66 18.98
C VAL A 285 16.07 -23.07 17.52
N THR A 286 17.18 -22.63 16.93
CA THR A 286 17.58 -23.05 15.57
C THR A 286 17.88 -24.54 15.55
N ILE A 287 17.17 -25.27 14.70
CA ILE A 287 17.33 -26.73 14.52
C ILE A 287 17.91 -27.08 13.15
N PHE A 288 17.89 -26.13 12.22
CA PHE A 288 18.49 -26.25 10.90
C PHE A 288 18.81 -24.86 10.37
N SER A 289 19.97 -24.68 9.75
CA SER A 289 20.22 -23.51 8.92
C SER A 289 21.05 -23.87 7.68
N ALA A 290 20.73 -23.23 6.56
CA ALA A 290 21.47 -23.36 5.32
C ALA A 290 21.78 -21.96 4.79
N THR A 291 23.06 -21.68 4.54
CA THR A 291 23.52 -20.47 3.83
C THR A 291 24.20 -20.92 2.55
N VAL A 292 23.55 -20.68 1.42
CA VAL A 292 23.98 -21.21 0.12
C VAL A 292 24.26 -20.01 -0.77
N ALA A 293 25.53 -19.79 -1.11
CA ALA A 293 26.01 -18.59 -1.83
C ALA A 293 26.54 -18.88 -3.25
N LEU A 294 26.13 -20.00 -3.84
CA LEU A 294 26.58 -20.47 -5.15
C LEU A 294 25.38 -20.82 -6.04
N VAL A 295 24.26 -20.12 -5.88
CA VAL A 295 23.09 -20.30 -6.74
C VAL A 295 23.40 -19.64 -8.08
N PRO A 296 23.24 -20.33 -9.23
CA PRO A 296 23.42 -19.68 -10.53
C PRO A 296 22.47 -18.47 -10.70
N ASP A 297 22.99 -17.38 -11.26
CA ASP A 297 22.29 -16.11 -11.54
C ASP A 297 20.92 -16.28 -12.26
N ALA A 298 20.79 -17.30 -13.10
CA ALA A 298 19.55 -17.58 -13.83
C ALA A 298 18.52 -18.41 -13.02
N GLU A 299 18.90 -18.94 -11.86
CA GLU A 299 18.07 -19.84 -11.05
C GLU A 299 17.41 -19.14 -9.86
N LEU A 300 17.78 -17.89 -9.55
CA LEU A 300 17.15 -17.04 -8.54
C LEU A 300 17.01 -15.64 -9.13
N THR A 301 15.79 -15.10 -9.12
CA THR A 301 15.57 -13.71 -9.54
C THR A 301 14.67 -13.02 -8.54
N ILE A 302 14.94 -11.75 -8.25
CA ILE A 302 14.13 -10.92 -7.37
C ILE A 302 13.77 -9.65 -8.14
N GLN A 303 12.51 -9.22 -7.98
CA GLN A 303 12.05 -8.01 -8.64
C GLN A 303 11.21 -7.21 -7.67
N ASP A 304 11.53 -5.93 -7.59
CA ASP A 304 10.76 -4.97 -6.83
C ASP A 304 9.34 -4.83 -7.41
N CYS A 305 8.35 -4.85 -6.55
CA CYS A 305 6.95 -4.69 -6.91
C CYS A 305 6.54 -3.27 -6.60
N VAL A 306 6.31 -2.45 -7.63
CA VAL A 306 5.95 -1.03 -7.45
C VAL A 306 4.73 -0.91 -6.53
N THR A 307 4.95 -0.37 -5.33
CA THR A 307 3.90 -0.15 -4.33
C THR A 307 3.38 1.29 -4.38
N PHE A 308 2.23 1.53 -3.75
CA PHE A 308 1.67 2.88 -3.69
C PHE A 308 2.58 3.90 -2.97
N PRO A 309 3.26 3.54 -1.85
CA PRO A 309 4.33 4.37 -1.29
C PRO A 309 5.41 4.81 -2.28
N ASP A 310 5.86 3.92 -3.18
CA ASP A 310 6.92 4.24 -4.16
C ASP A 310 6.49 5.29 -5.18
N VAL A 311 5.19 5.33 -5.47
CA VAL A 311 4.60 6.34 -6.36
C VAL A 311 4.47 7.70 -5.67
N LEU A 312 4.18 7.71 -4.36
CA LEU A 312 4.03 8.95 -3.59
C LEU A 312 5.38 9.58 -3.24
N ASN A 313 6.39 8.76 -2.97
CA ASN A 313 7.75 9.17 -2.65
C ASN A 313 8.72 8.44 -3.59
N PRO A 314 8.79 8.85 -4.88
CA PRO A 314 9.76 8.26 -5.79
C PRO A 314 11.16 8.37 -5.17
N PRO A 315 11.96 7.30 -5.14
CA PRO A 315 13.31 7.37 -4.63
C PRO A 315 14.03 8.52 -5.34
N THR A 316 14.64 9.42 -4.57
CA THR A 316 15.48 10.47 -5.13
C THR A 316 16.65 9.78 -5.82
N ILE A 317 16.57 9.69 -7.14
CA ILE A 317 17.65 9.21 -7.99
C ILE A 317 18.86 10.13 -7.71
N PRO A 318 20.02 9.60 -7.29
CA PRO A 318 21.24 10.39 -7.24
C PRO A 318 21.69 10.85 -8.64
#